data_AF-A0A7S2G9N0-F1
#
_entry.id   AF-A0A7S2G9N0-F1
#
_cell.length_a   1.000
_cell.length_b   1.000
_cell.length_c   1.000
_cell.angle_alpha   90.00
_cell.angle_beta   90.00
_cell.angle_gamma   90.00
#
_symmetry.space_group_name_H-M   'P 1'
#
loop_
_entity.id
_entity.type
_entity.pdbx_description
1 polymer ?
#
loop_
_entity_poly.entity_id
_entity_poly.type
_entity_poly.pdbx_seq_one_letter_code
_entity_poly.pdbx_strand_id
1 'polypeptide(L)'
;PLSMRVRVGRNLTSFPLPGLMTKADRINFEKTMLAAFDVLKSNPDYGGSVYSMTPNDDWKEVTGDEENPNLITAEKYQELVDAHVMFKDMAADPYLASAGIASHWPCGRGCYQSADGGFIIWFGEEDQLRI
;
A
#
# COMPACT_ATOMS: atom_id res chain seq x y z
N PRO A 1 19.54 -17.13 8.21
CA PRO A 1 20.21 -15.85 8.57
C PRO A 1 19.40 -15.10 9.63
N LEU A 2 20.06 -14.53 10.63
CA LEU A 2 19.42 -13.64 11.61
C LEU A 2 19.35 -12.23 11.01
N SER A 3 18.22 -11.55 11.14
CA SER A 3 18.03 -10.16 10.71
C SER A 3 17.43 -9.33 11.84
N MET A 4 17.56 -8.00 11.73
CA MET A 4 16.92 -7.03 12.61
C MET A 4 15.94 -6.20 11.78
N ARG A 5 14.73 -5.98 12.32
CA ARG A 5 13.70 -5.16 11.68
C ARG A 5 13.04 -4.26 12.72
N VAL A 6 12.92 -2.99 12.39
CA VAL A 6 12.15 -2.00 13.17
C VAL A 6 10.88 -1.69 12.39
N ARG A 7 9.76 -1.50 13.09
CA ARG A 7 8.46 -1.19 12.48
C ARG A 7 7.75 -0.09 13.25
N VAL A 8 7.13 0.85 12.53
CA VAL A 8 6.31 1.93 13.09
C VAL A 8 5.01 2.09 12.27
N GLY A 9 3.88 2.26 12.97
CA GLY A 9 2.59 2.60 12.37
C GLY A 9 2.32 4.11 12.36
N ARG A 10 1.70 4.63 11.31
CA ARG A 10 1.23 6.02 11.21
C ARG A 10 -0.13 6.10 10.53
N ASN A 11 -0.94 7.05 10.98
CA ASN A 11 -2.24 7.36 10.39
C ASN A 11 -2.33 8.88 10.17
N LEU A 12 -2.83 9.27 9.01
CA LEU A 12 -3.16 10.62 8.59
C LEU A 12 -4.52 11.01 9.17
N THR A 13 -4.58 12.20 9.77
CA THR A 13 -5.82 12.76 10.35
C THR A 13 -6.91 13.02 9.30
N SER A 14 -6.53 13.16 8.03
CA SER A 14 -7.44 13.47 6.93
C SER A 14 -8.31 12.28 6.49
N PHE A 15 -8.04 11.07 6.99
CA PHE A 15 -8.78 9.87 6.62
C PHE A 15 -9.26 9.10 7.86
N PRO A 16 -10.42 8.43 7.79
CA PRO A 16 -10.83 7.48 8.82
C PRO A 16 -9.79 6.37 9.03
N LEU A 17 -9.84 5.72 10.20
CA LEU A 17 -9.05 4.51 10.41
C LEU A 17 -9.52 3.39 9.47
N PRO A 18 -8.65 2.42 9.12
CA PRO A 18 -8.93 1.44 8.07
C PRO A 18 -10.24 0.66 8.23
N GLY A 19 -10.74 0.43 9.45
CA GLY A 19 -12.01 -0.25 9.67
C GLY A 19 -13.26 0.52 9.22
N LEU A 20 -13.17 1.84 9.02
CA LEU A 20 -14.27 2.70 8.59
C LEU A 20 -14.04 3.36 7.23
N MET A 21 -12.93 3.06 6.54
CA MET A 21 -12.66 3.62 5.22
C MET A 21 -13.56 2.99 4.15
N THR A 22 -14.20 3.83 3.36
CA THR A 22 -14.87 3.43 2.11
C THR A 22 -13.85 3.05 1.03
N LYS A 23 -14.30 2.43 -0.07
CA LYS A 23 -13.44 2.19 -1.25
C LYS A 23 -12.79 3.48 -1.75
N ALA A 24 -13.57 4.57 -1.81
CA ALA A 24 -13.08 5.87 -2.25
C ALA A 24 -12.03 6.45 -1.29
N ASP A 25 -12.23 6.33 0.03
CA ASP A 25 -11.24 6.80 1.01
C ASP A 25 -9.89 6.09 0.84
N ARG A 26 -9.91 4.77 0.60
CA ARG A 26 -8.69 3.97 0.41
C ARG A 26 -7.91 4.38 -0.84
N ILE A 27 -8.61 4.61 -1.95
CA ILE A 27 -7.98 5.01 -3.22
C ILE A 27 -7.48 6.47 -3.13
N ASN A 28 -8.26 7.37 -2.52
CA ASN A 28 -7.83 8.74 -2.28
C ASN A 28 -6.65 8.83 -1.31
N PHE A 29 -6.59 7.93 -0.32
CA PHE A 29 -5.44 7.79 0.56
C PHE A 29 -4.20 7.38 -0.22
N GLU A 30 -4.26 6.34 -1.06
CA GLU A 30 -3.16 5.96 -1.95
C GLU A 30 -2.71 7.13 -2.83
N LYS A 31 -3.65 7.80 -3.52
CA LYS A 31 -3.36 8.97 -4.37
C LYS A 31 -2.67 10.09 -3.59
N THR A 32 -3.09 10.34 -2.36
CA THR A 32 -2.47 11.34 -1.47
C THR A 32 -1.03 10.96 -1.12
N MET A 33 -0.78 9.67 -0.87
CA MET A 33 0.55 9.17 -0.53
C MET A 33 1.55 9.20 -1.69
N LEU A 34 1.09 9.19 -2.94
CA LEU A 34 1.99 9.26 -4.11
C LEU A 34 2.92 10.47 -4.06
N ALA A 35 2.43 11.64 -3.62
CA ALA A 35 3.26 12.84 -3.50
C ALA A 35 4.40 12.66 -2.47
N ALA A 36 4.16 11.95 -1.37
CA ALA A 36 5.19 11.64 -0.38
C ALA A 36 6.17 10.59 -0.92
N PHE A 37 5.69 9.59 -1.66
CA PHE A 37 6.55 8.60 -2.29
C PHE A 37 7.41 9.20 -3.41
N ASP A 38 6.92 10.20 -4.15
CA ASP A 38 7.72 10.92 -5.15
C ASP A 38 8.91 11.65 -4.51
N VAL A 39 8.74 12.20 -3.31
CA VAL A 39 9.85 12.78 -2.53
C VAL A 39 10.86 11.70 -2.14
N LEU A 40 10.41 10.52 -1.69
CA LEU A 40 11.30 9.41 -1.36
C LEU A 40 12.06 8.89 -2.59
N LYS A 41 11.36 8.70 -3.72
CA LYS A 41 11.96 8.29 -4.99
C LYS A 41 13.01 9.28 -5.50
N SER A 42 12.79 10.57 -5.27
CA SER A 42 13.72 11.62 -5.67
C SER A 42 14.91 11.78 -4.72
N ASN A 43 14.84 11.20 -3.52
CA ASN A 43 15.93 11.25 -2.55
C ASN A 43 16.99 10.19 -2.89
N PRO A 44 18.25 10.57 -3.18
CA PRO A 44 19.33 9.62 -3.50
C PRO A 44 19.61 8.56 -2.42
N ASP A 45 19.31 8.86 -1.15
CA ASP A 45 19.51 7.93 -0.04
C ASP A 45 18.48 6.79 -0.04
N TYR A 46 17.34 6.97 -0.72
CA TYR A 46 16.25 5.99 -0.75
C TYR A 46 15.95 5.49 -2.17
N GLY A 47 15.67 6.37 -3.13
CA GLY A 47 15.27 6.00 -4.48
C GLY A 47 14.01 5.12 -4.51
N GLY A 48 14.01 4.06 -5.30
CA GLY A 48 13.02 2.99 -5.18
C GLY A 48 11.74 3.16 -5.99
N SER A 49 10.73 2.37 -5.64
CA SER A 49 9.52 2.17 -6.43
C SER A 49 8.29 1.99 -5.57
N VAL A 50 7.14 2.37 -6.11
CA VAL A 50 5.81 2.10 -5.54
C VAL A 50 5.18 0.96 -6.32
N TYR A 51 4.54 0.05 -5.60
CA TYR A 51 3.88 -1.13 -6.10
C TYR A 51 2.45 -1.15 -5.56
N SER A 52 1.48 -0.81 -6.41
CA SER A 52 0.06 -0.75 -6.06
C SER A 52 -0.69 -1.98 -6.54
N MET A 53 -1.71 -2.36 -5.79
CA MET A 53 -2.65 -3.43 -6.11
C MET A 53 -4.02 -2.89 -6.57
N THR A 54 -4.22 -1.56 -6.63
CA THR A 54 -5.52 -0.97 -6.97
C THR A 54 -5.81 -1.10 -8.47
N PRO A 55 -6.88 -1.82 -8.88
CA PRO A 55 -7.21 -2.02 -10.29
C PRO A 55 -7.54 -0.70 -11.00
N ASN A 56 -7.24 -0.64 -12.30
CA ASN A 56 -7.46 0.57 -13.12
C ASN A 56 -8.94 1.00 -13.13
N ASP A 57 -9.88 0.06 -13.15
CA ASP A 57 -11.32 0.39 -13.16
C ASP A 57 -11.74 1.14 -11.88
N ASP A 58 -11.31 0.64 -10.72
CA ASP A 58 -11.59 1.28 -9.42
C ASP A 58 -10.83 2.61 -9.28
N TRP A 59 -9.57 2.65 -9.74
CA TRP A 59 -8.77 3.87 -9.75
C TRP A 59 -9.43 4.96 -10.58
N LYS A 60 -9.88 4.64 -11.80
CA LYS A 60 -10.56 5.56 -12.70
C LYS A 60 -11.88 6.06 -12.13
N GLU A 61 -12.66 5.16 -11.54
CA GLU A 61 -13.94 5.50 -10.89
C GLU A 61 -13.76 6.60 -9.83
N VAL A 62 -12.71 6.52 -9.01
CA VAL A 62 -12.49 7.43 -7.88
C VAL A 62 -11.68 8.66 -8.24
N THR A 63 -10.63 8.50 -9.04
CA THR A 63 -9.63 9.54 -9.27
C THR A 63 -9.85 10.33 -10.55
N GLY A 64 -10.60 9.75 -11.50
CA GLY A 64 -10.76 10.27 -12.86
C GLY A 64 -9.56 10.01 -13.79
N ASP A 65 -8.46 9.45 -13.29
CA ASP A 65 -7.28 9.14 -14.11
C ASP A 65 -7.48 7.78 -14.81
N GLU A 66 -7.05 7.67 -16.07
CA GLU A 66 -7.30 6.46 -16.89
C GLU A 66 -6.68 5.18 -16.32
N GLU A 67 -5.48 5.28 -15.75
CA GLU A 67 -4.72 4.14 -15.22
C GLU A 67 -4.03 4.51 -13.90
N ASN A 68 -3.87 3.52 -13.02
CA ASN A 68 -3.02 3.67 -11.85
C ASN A 68 -1.54 3.54 -12.29
N PRO A 69 -0.71 4.57 -12.09
CA PRO A 69 0.67 4.57 -12.58
C PRO A 69 1.57 3.53 -11.91
N ASN A 70 1.14 2.92 -10.80
CA ASN A 70 1.94 1.96 -10.03
C ASN A 70 1.29 0.57 -9.93
N LEU A 71 0.22 0.29 -10.70
CA LEU A 71 -0.44 -1.02 -10.66
C LEU A 71 0.51 -2.13 -11.11
N ILE A 72 0.66 -3.15 -10.27
CA ILE A 72 1.50 -4.32 -10.55
C ILE A 72 0.69 -5.49 -11.12
N THR A 73 1.39 -6.39 -11.82
CA THR A 73 0.79 -7.66 -12.26
C THR A 73 0.70 -8.67 -11.11
N ALA A 74 -0.11 -9.72 -11.30
CA ALA A 74 -0.22 -10.80 -10.32
C ALA A 74 1.12 -11.53 -10.11
N GLU A 75 1.92 -11.70 -11.17
CA GLU A 75 3.24 -12.30 -11.09
C GLU A 75 4.19 -11.45 -10.25
N LYS A 76 4.17 -10.13 -10.44
CA LYS A 76 4.99 -9.21 -9.66
C LYS A 76 4.55 -9.16 -8.19
N TYR A 77 3.23 -9.20 -7.94
CA TYR A 77 2.71 -9.32 -6.59
C TYR A 77 3.26 -10.58 -5.89
N GLN A 78 3.19 -11.74 -6.56
CA GLN A 78 3.70 -12.99 -6.00
C GLN A 78 5.21 -12.94 -5.73
N GLU A 79 5.99 -12.38 -6.66
CA GLU A 79 7.44 -12.15 -6.47
C GLU A 79 7.73 -11.32 -5.21
N LEU A 80 6.99 -10.22 -5.01
CA LEU A 80 7.16 -9.34 -3.86
C LEU A 80 6.73 -9.99 -2.55
N VAL A 81 5.67 -10.82 -2.56
CA VAL A 81 5.24 -11.60 -1.39
C VAL A 81 6.32 -12.62 -0.99
N ASP A 82 6.85 -13.36 -1.96
CA ASP A 82 7.91 -14.36 -1.71
C ASP A 82 9.20 -13.72 -1.20
N ALA A 83 9.52 -12.52 -1.69
CA ALA A 83 10.62 -11.69 -1.24
C ALA A 83 10.37 -11.00 0.13
N HIS A 84 9.20 -11.19 0.75
CA HIS A 84 8.79 -10.54 2.00
C HIS A 84 8.74 -9.00 1.92
N VAL A 85 8.51 -8.46 0.71
CA VAL A 85 8.37 -7.03 0.43
C VAL A 85 6.92 -6.58 0.44
N MET A 86 6.00 -7.43 -0.04
CA MET A 86 4.57 -7.20 0.00
C MET A 86 3.90 -8.08 1.05
N PHE A 87 2.82 -7.58 1.65
CA PHE A 87 1.98 -8.37 2.55
C PHE A 87 1.10 -9.35 1.76
N LYS A 88 0.67 -10.42 2.46
CA LYS A 88 -0.23 -11.43 1.89
C LYS A 88 -1.67 -10.91 1.88
N ASP A 89 -2.54 -11.63 1.19
CA ASP A 89 -3.97 -11.33 1.20
C ASP A 89 -4.53 -11.43 2.63
N MET A 90 -4.93 -10.28 3.16
CA MET A 90 -5.46 -10.14 4.52
C MET A 90 -6.96 -10.40 4.58
N ALA A 91 -7.65 -10.60 3.43
CA ALA A 91 -9.08 -10.91 3.40
C ALA A 91 -9.40 -12.29 4.00
N ALA A 92 -8.42 -13.18 4.10
CA ALA A 92 -8.56 -14.48 4.75
C ALA A 92 -8.47 -14.39 6.30
N ASP A 93 -8.08 -13.26 6.88
CA ASP A 93 -8.04 -13.09 8.34
C ASP A 93 -9.43 -12.70 8.88
N PRO A 94 -10.06 -13.54 9.72
CA PRO A 94 -11.42 -13.29 10.20
C PRO A 94 -11.53 -12.07 11.13
N TYR A 95 -10.46 -11.70 11.83
CA TYR A 95 -10.46 -10.53 12.71
C TYR A 95 -10.38 -9.24 11.89
N LEU A 96 -9.55 -9.22 10.85
CA LEU A 96 -9.43 -8.06 9.98
C LEU A 96 -10.67 -7.89 9.09
N ALA A 97 -11.26 -9.00 8.65
CA ALA A 97 -12.52 -8.98 7.91
C ALA A 97 -13.68 -8.44 8.77
N SER A 98 -13.84 -8.94 10.00
CA SER A 98 -14.91 -8.47 10.90
C SER A 98 -14.71 -7.03 11.39
N ALA A 99 -13.47 -6.55 11.45
CA ALA A 99 -13.16 -5.16 11.77
C ALA A 99 -13.30 -4.18 10.58
N GLY A 100 -13.67 -4.67 9.38
CA GLY A 100 -13.77 -3.85 8.16
C GLY A 100 -12.42 -3.43 7.56
N ILE A 101 -11.30 -3.90 8.12
CA ILE A 101 -9.95 -3.53 7.68
C ILE A 101 -9.64 -4.14 6.31
N ALA A 102 -10.08 -5.38 6.07
CA ALA A 102 -9.90 -6.08 4.79
C ALA A 102 -10.95 -5.71 3.72
N SER A 103 -11.88 -4.80 4.01
CA SER A 103 -12.92 -4.42 3.04
C SER A 103 -12.33 -3.81 1.76
N HIS A 104 -13.02 -4.05 0.64
CA HIS A 104 -12.66 -3.54 -0.68
C HIS A 104 -11.28 -3.97 -1.18
N TRP A 105 -10.79 -5.14 -0.77
CA TRP A 105 -9.57 -5.70 -1.31
C TRP A 105 -9.66 -5.84 -2.85
N PRO A 106 -8.64 -5.45 -3.63
CA PRO A 106 -7.32 -4.95 -3.24
C PRO A 106 -7.15 -3.41 -3.27
N CYS A 107 -8.24 -2.63 -3.29
CA CYS A 107 -8.18 -1.17 -3.48
C CYS A 107 -7.46 -0.42 -2.34
N GLY A 108 -6.68 0.60 -2.72
CA GLY A 108 -5.90 1.48 -1.83
C GLY A 108 -4.76 0.79 -1.09
N ARG A 109 -4.17 -0.25 -1.69
CA ARG A 109 -3.20 -1.14 -1.03
C ARG A 109 -1.97 -1.36 -1.87
N GLY A 110 -0.84 -1.48 -1.19
CA GLY A 110 0.43 -1.75 -1.83
C GLY A 110 1.61 -1.42 -0.94
N CYS A 111 2.80 -1.31 -1.55
CA CYS A 111 4.00 -0.92 -0.85
C CYS A 111 4.89 0.02 -1.64
N TYR A 112 5.72 0.75 -0.92
CA TYR A 112 6.93 1.37 -1.45
C TYR A 112 8.14 0.57 -0.95
N GLN A 113 9.17 0.43 -1.79
CA GLN A 113 10.46 -0.15 -1.42
C GLN A 113 11.59 0.74 -1.93
N SER A 114 12.57 1.03 -1.06
CA SER A 114 13.80 1.73 -1.43
C SER A 114 14.65 0.92 -2.42
N ALA A 115 15.53 1.60 -3.16
CA ALA A 115 16.38 0.98 -4.18
C ALA A 115 17.32 -0.11 -3.61
N ASP A 116 17.75 0.03 -2.35
CA ASP A 116 18.59 -0.94 -1.64
C ASP A 116 17.79 -2.09 -1.00
N GLY A 117 16.45 -2.03 -1.04
CA GLY A 117 15.55 -2.99 -0.42
C GLY A 117 15.50 -2.97 1.11
N GLY A 118 16.21 -2.03 1.76
CA GLY A 118 16.32 -1.94 3.21
C GLY A 118 15.17 -1.20 3.90
N PHE A 119 14.37 -0.44 3.14
CA PHE A 119 13.30 0.39 3.66
C PHE A 119 12.00 0.14 2.88
N ILE A 120 10.95 -0.26 3.59
CA ILE A 120 9.67 -0.67 3.01
C ILE A 120 8.55 0.07 3.73
N ILE A 121 7.59 0.59 2.98
CA ILE A 121 6.37 1.17 3.54
C ILE A 121 5.19 0.40 2.96
N TRP A 122 4.44 -0.30 3.79
CA TRP A 122 3.13 -0.81 3.41
C TRP A 122 2.08 0.27 3.63
N PHE A 123 1.20 0.45 2.65
CA PHE A 123 0.07 1.35 2.75
C PHE A 123 -1.25 0.60 2.59
N GLY A 124 -2.22 0.93 3.45
CA GLY A 124 -3.57 0.36 3.41
C GLY A 124 -3.72 -1.10 3.87
N GLU A 125 -2.70 -1.68 4.50
CA GLU A 125 -2.72 -3.07 4.98
C GLU A 125 -3.56 -3.25 6.26
N GLU A 126 -3.00 -3.00 7.44
CA GLU A 126 -3.71 -3.00 8.73
C GLU A 126 -3.90 -1.58 9.28
N ASP A 127 -2.81 -0.81 9.26
CA ASP A 127 -2.79 0.64 9.46
C ASP A 127 -2.81 1.35 8.11
N GLN A 128 -3.02 2.68 8.10
CA GLN A 128 -2.83 3.46 6.88
C GLN A 128 -1.38 3.35 6.38
N LEU A 129 -0.39 3.47 7.27
CA LEU A 129 1.03 3.29 6.94
C LEU A 129 1.73 2.40 7.96
N ARG A 130 2.53 1.47 7.44
CA ARG A 130 3.44 0.62 8.20
C ARG A 130 4.83 0.73 7.59
N ILE A 131 5.71 1.41 8.30
CA ILE A 131 7.09 1.74 7.94
C ILE A 131 8.03 0.78 8.66
#